data_AF-A0AAV2KBH8-F1
#
_entry.id   AF-A0AAV2KBH8-F1
#
_cell.length_a   1.000
_cell.length_b   1.000
_cell.length_c   1.000
_cell.angle_alpha   90.00
_cell.angle_beta   90.00
_cell.angle_gamma   90.00
#
_symmetry.space_group_name_H-M   'P 1'
#
loop_
_entity.id
_entity.type
_entity.pdbx_description
1 polymer ?
#
loop_
_entity_poly.entity_id
_entity_poly.type
_entity_poly.pdbx_seq_one_letter_code
_entity_poly.pdbx_strand_id
1 'polypeptide(L)'
;MKVRIPLVCFLVLLPLNIPWSQIGVTWLGVVHFLACLSPQLGSVLYHLFMNHEGGEPVYHTLLKVDVCGICMINTLGMLPIVYSTLLCYPVIRTLALLLYILLSTHAIYCAVTARSSVRRLRSFAWQALFRFSFFLLRWVGVGGGSPTSLRHFVTMDMLAVLGGVINIARIPERFCPGLFDYWCNSHQIMHVLVVGSILYLHWGVLDDLLWINSYICPSD
;
A
#
# COMPACT_ATOMS: atom_id res chain seq x y z
N MET A 1 8.09 -1.44 21.81
CA MET A 1 6.66 -1.74 22.13
C MET A 1 5.65 -1.09 21.17
N LYS A 2 5.92 0.11 20.62
CA LYS A 2 4.94 0.93 19.85
C LYS A 2 4.55 0.39 18.46
N VAL A 3 5.40 -0.37 17.77
CA VAL A 3 5.16 -0.84 16.39
C VAL A 3 4.23 -2.08 16.33
N ARG A 4 3.92 -2.70 17.48
CA ARG A 4 3.18 -3.99 17.53
C ARG A 4 1.66 -3.85 17.42
N ILE A 5 1.10 -2.73 17.88
CA ILE A 5 -0.36 -2.53 17.95
C ILE A 5 -1.00 -2.55 16.56
N PRO A 6 -0.46 -1.83 15.55
CA PRO A 6 -1.05 -1.87 14.21
C PRO A 6 -1.03 -3.29 13.63
N LEU A 7 0.08 -4.03 13.73
CA LEU A 7 0.15 -5.39 13.19
C LEU A 7 -0.93 -6.31 13.78
N VAL A 8 -1.11 -6.31 15.09
CA VAL A 8 -2.13 -7.15 15.75
C VAL A 8 -3.55 -6.70 15.34
N CYS A 9 -3.80 -5.39 15.28
CA CYS A 9 -5.07 -4.86 14.79
C CYS A 9 -5.35 -5.28 13.35
N PHE A 10 -4.38 -5.17 12.45
CA PHE A 10 -4.52 -5.58 11.04
C PHE A 10 -4.70 -7.10 10.89
N LEU A 11 -3.98 -7.89 11.70
CA LEU A 11 -4.09 -9.35 11.68
C LEU A 11 -5.47 -9.83 12.12
N VAL A 12 -6.08 -9.18 13.12
CA VAL A 12 -7.34 -9.64 13.73
C VAL A 12 -8.55 -8.93 13.14
N LEU A 13 -8.52 -7.60 13.03
CA LEU A 13 -9.71 -6.81 12.65
C LEU A 13 -9.95 -6.78 11.15
N LEU A 14 -8.88 -6.77 10.33
CA LEU A 14 -9.03 -6.69 8.88
C LEU A 14 -9.75 -7.89 8.25
N PRO A 15 -9.44 -9.16 8.59
CA PRO A 15 -10.18 -10.29 8.04
C PRO A 15 -11.61 -10.35 8.58
N LEU A 16 -11.89 -9.82 9.77
CA LEU A 16 -13.26 -9.73 10.31
C LEU A 16 -14.08 -8.65 9.62
N ASN A 17 -13.44 -7.60 9.11
CA ASN A 17 -14.12 -6.48 8.45
C ASN A 17 -14.38 -6.72 6.96
N ILE A 18 -13.61 -7.60 6.30
CA ILE A 18 -13.86 -7.98 4.90
C ILE A 18 -15.20 -8.77 4.83
N PRO A 19 -16.16 -8.37 3.99
CA PRO A 19 -17.47 -9.02 3.90
C PRO A 19 -17.40 -10.28 3.02
N TRP A 20 -16.69 -11.32 3.52
CA TRP A 20 -16.40 -12.56 2.78
C TRP A 20 -17.64 -13.26 2.20
N SER A 21 -18.78 -13.17 2.88
CA SER A 21 -20.04 -13.78 2.43
C SER A 21 -20.73 -12.99 1.32
N GLN A 22 -20.37 -11.71 1.14
CA GLN A 22 -21.00 -10.83 0.15
C GLN A 22 -20.14 -10.69 -1.11
N ILE A 23 -18.83 -10.94 -1.05
CA ILE A 23 -17.94 -10.79 -2.21
C ILE A 23 -18.08 -11.94 -3.22
N GLY A 24 -18.36 -11.60 -4.48
CA GLY A 24 -18.41 -12.58 -5.57
C GLY A 24 -17.02 -13.02 -6.06
N VAL A 25 -15.97 -12.27 -5.73
CA VAL A 25 -14.59 -12.51 -6.19
C VAL A 25 -13.64 -12.63 -5.00
N THR A 26 -13.61 -13.79 -4.36
CA THR A 26 -12.91 -14.03 -3.08
C THR A 26 -11.41 -13.75 -3.14
N TRP A 27 -10.74 -14.03 -4.25
CA TRP A 27 -9.29 -13.86 -4.37
C TRP A 27 -8.87 -12.39 -4.21
N LEU A 28 -9.74 -11.43 -4.58
CA LEU A 28 -9.47 -10.00 -4.36
C LEU A 28 -9.42 -9.65 -2.88
N GLY A 29 -10.31 -10.24 -2.07
CA GLY A 29 -10.30 -10.09 -0.62
C GLY A 29 -9.01 -10.64 0.01
N VAL A 30 -8.55 -11.81 -0.45
CA VAL A 30 -7.30 -12.43 0.03
C VAL A 30 -6.08 -11.57 -0.33
N VAL A 31 -5.99 -11.13 -1.58
CA VAL A 31 -4.91 -10.27 -2.05
C VAL A 31 -4.90 -8.95 -1.29
N HIS A 32 -6.06 -8.35 -1.05
CA HIS A 32 -6.20 -7.13 -0.26
C HIS A 32 -5.75 -7.32 1.20
N PHE A 33 -6.13 -8.42 1.83
CA PHE A 33 -5.66 -8.77 3.18
C PHE A 33 -4.14 -8.90 3.23
N LEU A 34 -3.54 -9.61 2.28
CA LEU A 34 -2.08 -9.75 2.18
C LEU A 34 -1.40 -8.40 1.93
N ALA A 35 -1.97 -7.54 1.07
CA ALA A 35 -1.48 -6.18 0.82
C ALA A 35 -1.44 -5.37 2.11
N CYS A 36 -2.51 -5.38 2.88
CA CYS A 36 -2.64 -4.62 4.11
C CYS A 36 -1.86 -5.20 5.28
N LEU A 37 -1.29 -6.39 5.18
CA LEU A 37 -0.51 -7.03 6.25
C LEU A 37 1.00 -6.95 5.99
N SER A 38 1.41 -6.92 4.71
CA SER A 38 2.82 -7.00 4.32
C SER A 38 3.71 -5.87 4.90
N PRO A 39 3.34 -4.57 4.85
CA PRO A 39 4.21 -3.52 5.39
C PRO A 39 4.31 -3.58 6.93
N GLN A 40 3.27 -4.01 7.63
CA GLN A 40 3.26 -4.12 9.10
C GLN A 40 4.16 -5.27 9.54
N LEU A 41 4.08 -6.41 8.87
CA LEU A 41 4.98 -7.55 9.15
C LEU A 41 6.44 -7.16 8.91
N GLY A 42 6.74 -6.58 7.74
CA GLY A 42 8.10 -6.17 7.41
C GLY A 42 8.66 -5.15 8.40
N SER A 43 7.86 -4.14 8.73
CA SER A 43 8.28 -3.08 9.65
C SER A 43 8.48 -3.57 11.08
N VAL A 44 7.59 -4.43 11.59
CA VAL A 44 7.73 -5.01 12.93
C VAL A 44 8.98 -5.88 13.01
N LEU A 45 9.21 -6.74 12.03
CA LEU A 45 10.40 -7.61 12.00
C LEU A 45 11.69 -6.78 11.98
N TYR A 46 11.74 -5.74 11.13
CA TYR A 46 12.90 -4.86 11.08
C TYR A 46 13.15 -4.14 12.40
N HIS A 47 12.16 -3.41 12.94
CA HIS A 47 12.38 -2.62 14.14
C HIS A 47 12.58 -3.45 15.41
N LEU A 48 12.11 -4.70 15.44
CA LEU A 48 12.34 -5.60 16.57
C LEU A 48 13.76 -6.18 16.56
N PHE A 49 14.28 -6.52 15.39
CA PHE A 49 15.54 -7.27 15.24
C PHE A 49 16.69 -6.46 14.61
N MET A 50 16.52 -5.14 14.36
CA MET A 50 17.57 -4.31 13.75
C MET A 50 18.87 -4.23 14.56
N ASN A 51 18.82 -4.43 15.87
CA ASN A 51 19.98 -4.44 16.77
C ASN A 51 20.41 -5.86 17.18
N HIS A 52 20.06 -6.87 16.38
CA HIS A 52 20.43 -8.25 16.64
C HIS A 52 21.97 -8.44 16.59
N GLU A 53 22.50 -9.40 17.36
CA GLU A 53 23.94 -9.68 17.49
C GLU A 53 24.62 -10.03 16.15
N GLY A 54 23.82 -10.47 15.17
CA GLY A 54 24.28 -10.72 13.80
C GLY A 54 24.72 -9.47 13.02
N GLY A 55 24.63 -8.27 13.61
CA GLY A 55 25.28 -7.06 13.12
C GLY A 55 24.75 -6.52 11.78
N GLU A 56 25.64 -5.90 11.01
CA GLU A 56 25.33 -5.20 9.76
C GLU A 56 24.61 -6.08 8.69
N PRO A 57 25.00 -7.35 8.47
CA PRO A 57 24.32 -8.21 7.48
C PRO A 57 22.85 -8.47 7.81
N VAL A 58 22.53 -8.67 9.10
CA VAL A 58 21.15 -8.88 9.56
C VAL A 58 20.35 -7.59 9.43
N TYR A 59 20.93 -6.44 9.81
CA TYR A 59 20.33 -5.13 9.64
C TYR A 59 19.89 -4.86 8.20
N HIS A 60 20.78 -5.07 7.22
CA HIS A 60 20.47 -4.83 5.80
C HIS A 60 19.44 -5.81 5.26
N THR A 61 19.46 -7.07 5.71
CA THR A 61 18.47 -8.08 5.31
C THR A 61 17.08 -7.73 5.83
N LEU A 62 16.98 -7.32 7.09
CA LEU A 62 15.72 -6.90 7.68
C LEU A 62 15.20 -5.61 7.04
N LEU A 63 16.07 -4.65 6.73
CA LEU A 63 15.69 -3.43 6.01
C LEU A 63 15.13 -3.74 4.62
N LYS A 64 15.70 -4.73 3.91
CA LYS A 64 15.15 -5.21 2.63
C LYS A 64 13.76 -5.81 2.80
N VAL A 65 13.51 -6.53 3.88
CA VAL A 65 12.19 -7.11 4.20
C VAL A 65 11.16 -6.00 4.45
N ASP A 66 11.52 -4.96 5.20
CA ASP A 66 10.64 -3.79 5.43
C ASP A 66 10.27 -3.07 4.11
N VAL A 67 11.29 -2.80 3.28
CA VAL A 67 11.09 -2.20 1.95
C VAL A 67 10.24 -3.10 1.05
N CYS A 68 10.45 -4.42 1.09
CA CYS A 68 9.65 -5.39 0.35
C CYS A 68 8.17 -5.30 0.78
N GLY A 69 7.89 -5.18 2.08
CA GLY A 69 6.53 -4.98 2.60
C GLY A 69 5.82 -3.76 2.01
N ILE A 70 6.54 -2.63 1.87
CA ILE A 70 6.05 -1.40 1.23
C ILE A 70 5.79 -1.61 -0.27
N CYS A 71 6.67 -2.33 -0.96
CA CYS A 71 6.45 -2.63 -2.38
C CYS A 71 5.25 -3.57 -2.57
N MET A 72 5.10 -4.57 -1.70
CA MET A 72 4.00 -5.54 -1.75
C MET A 72 2.63 -4.89 -1.58
N ILE A 73 2.46 -3.94 -0.66
CA ILE A 73 1.17 -3.22 -0.54
C ILE A 73 0.87 -2.38 -1.79
N ASN A 74 1.89 -1.75 -2.38
CA ASN A 74 1.71 -0.99 -3.62
C ASN A 74 1.27 -1.89 -4.77
N THR A 75 1.85 -3.08 -4.87
CA THR A 75 1.55 -4.06 -5.92
C THR A 75 0.19 -4.73 -5.70
N LEU A 76 -0.01 -5.35 -4.55
CA LEU A 76 -1.23 -6.11 -4.25
C LEU A 76 -2.45 -5.19 -4.07
N GLY A 77 -2.28 -4.03 -3.44
CA GLY A 77 -3.36 -3.06 -3.24
C GLY A 77 -3.89 -2.45 -4.54
N MET A 78 -3.08 -2.45 -5.60
CA MET A 78 -3.53 -1.99 -6.92
C MET A 78 -4.39 -3.01 -7.66
N LEU A 79 -4.26 -4.32 -7.37
CA LEU A 79 -4.97 -5.36 -8.13
C LEU A 79 -6.51 -5.23 -8.02
N PRO A 80 -7.11 -5.03 -6.82
CA PRO A 80 -8.54 -4.73 -6.72
C PRO A 80 -8.95 -3.47 -7.46
N ILE A 81 -8.14 -2.41 -7.41
CA ILE A 81 -8.42 -1.13 -8.07
C ILE A 81 -8.47 -1.32 -9.59
N VAL A 82 -7.50 -2.02 -10.19
CA VAL A 82 -7.51 -2.32 -11.63
C VAL A 82 -8.71 -3.19 -11.99
N TYR A 83 -8.99 -4.21 -11.18
CA TYR A 83 -10.09 -5.14 -11.43
C TYR A 83 -11.45 -4.45 -11.46
N SER A 84 -11.76 -3.62 -10.47
CA SER A 84 -13.02 -2.88 -10.39
C SER A 84 -13.12 -1.79 -11.46
N THR A 85 -12.02 -1.10 -11.77
CA THR A 85 -12.01 -0.06 -12.82
C THR A 85 -12.32 -0.64 -14.20
N LEU A 86 -11.77 -1.81 -14.50
CA LEU A 86 -11.93 -2.47 -15.80
C LEU A 86 -12.91 -3.64 -15.74
N LEU A 87 -13.89 -3.59 -14.83
CA LEU A 87 -14.83 -4.68 -14.60
C LEU A 87 -15.51 -5.16 -15.89
N CYS A 88 -15.91 -4.22 -16.75
CA CYS A 88 -16.62 -4.49 -18.00
C CYS A 88 -15.72 -4.85 -19.19
N TYR A 89 -14.39 -4.76 -19.05
CA TYR A 89 -13.44 -5.00 -20.14
C TYR A 89 -12.50 -6.16 -19.78
N PRO A 90 -12.97 -7.43 -19.83
CA PRO A 90 -12.25 -8.58 -19.26
C PRO A 90 -10.87 -8.83 -19.89
N VAL A 91 -10.72 -8.61 -21.20
CA VAL A 91 -9.44 -8.79 -21.91
C VAL A 91 -8.44 -7.71 -21.46
N ILE A 92 -8.85 -6.44 -21.51
CA ILE A 92 -8.00 -5.31 -21.12
C ILE A 92 -7.63 -5.40 -19.64
N ARG A 93 -8.59 -5.77 -18.78
CA ARG A 93 -8.37 -6.02 -17.35
C ARG A 93 -7.28 -7.05 -17.11
N THR A 94 -7.36 -8.20 -17.77
CA THR A 94 -6.37 -9.28 -17.60
C THR A 94 -4.99 -8.84 -18.06
N LEU A 95 -4.89 -8.18 -19.22
CA LEU A 95 -3.63 -7.65 -19.73
C LEU A 95 -3.04 -6.59 -18.78
N ALA A 96 -3.87 -5.67 -18.27
CA ALA A 96 -3.44 -4.63 -17.33
C ALA A 96 -2.93 -5.21 -16.01
N LEU A 97 -3.62 -6.21 -15.45
CA LEU A 97 -3.19 -6.91 -14.23
C LEU A 97 -1.85 -7.62 -14.43
N LEU A 98 -1.71 -8.40 -15.51
CA LEU A 98 -0.47 -9.12 -15.82
C LEU A 98 0.70 -8.16 -16.03
N LEU A 99 0.50 -7.12 -16.85
CA LEU A 99 1.51 -6.10 -17.10
C LEU A 99 1.94 -5.43 -15.79
N TYR A 100 0.98 -5.07 -14.94
CA TYR A 100 1.27 -4.41 -13.67
C TYR A 100 2.04 -5.31 -12.70
N ILE A 101 1.70 -6.60 -12.61
CA ILE A 101 2.42 -7.58 -11.78
C ILE A 101 3.86 -7.75 -12.26
N LEU A 102 4.08 -7.89 -13.57
CA LEU A 102 5.41 -8.02 -14.16
C LEU A 102 6.29 -6.79 -13.88
N LEU A 103 5.78 -5.60 -14.18
CA LEU A 103 6.48 -4.34 -13.93
C LEU A 103 6.73 -4.11 -12.44
N SER A 104 5.77 -4.47 -11.59
CA SER A 104 5.91 -4.40 -10.13
C SER A 104 6.97 -5.36 -9.60
N THR A 105 7.08 -6.56 -10.15
CA THR A 105 8.10 -7.53 -9.75
C THR A 105 9.50 -6.99 -10.04
N HIS A 106 9.68 -6.40 -11.23
CA HIS A 106 10.91 -5.71 -11.59
C HIS A 106 11.18 -4.50 -10.68
N ALA A 107 10.16 -3.72 -10.33
CA ALA A 107 10.28 -2.59 -9.41
C ALA A 107 10.66 -3.03 -8.00
N ILE A 108 10.08 -4.11 -7.47
CA ILE A 108 10.43 -4.72 -6.17
C ILE A 108 11.90 -5.14 -6.18
N TYR A 109 12.33 -5.87 -7.21
CA TYR A 109 13.72 -6.28 -7.36
C TYR A 109 14.67 -5.07 -7.35
N CYS A 110 14.35 -4.02 -8.12
CA CYS A 110 15.13 -2.78 -8.13
C CYS A 110 15.15 -2.07 -6.77
N ALA A 111 14.01 -2.02 -6.07
CA ALA A 111 13.88 -1.32 -4.79
C ALA A 111 14.65 -2.02 -3.66
N VAL A 112 14.61 -3.35 -3.62
CA VAL A 112 15.31 -4.20 -2.65
C VAL A 112 16.83 -4.23 -2.89
N THR A 113 17.26 -4.13 -4.16
CA THR A 113 18.69 -4.06 -4.53
C THR A 113 19.25 -2.63 -4.54
N ALA A 114 18.40 -1.61 -4.43
CA ALA A 114 18.82 -0.22 -4.43
C ALA A 114 19.58 0.14 -3.15
N ARG A 115 20.80 0.66 -3.33
CA ARG A 115 21.66 1.22 -2.28
C ARG A 115 21.40 2.71 -2.00
N SER A 116 20.70 3.40 -2.90
CA SER A 116 20.37 4.83 -2.79
C SER A 116 18.86 5.04 -2.73
N SER A 117 18.42 5.95 -1.85
CA SER A 117 17.02 6.34 -1.70
C SER A 117 16.42 6.88 -2.99
N VAL A 118 17.20 7.55 -3.83
CA VAL A 118 16.74 8.10 -5.13
C VAL A 118 16.42 6.97 -6.11
N ARG A 119 17.28 5.94 -6.18
CA ARG A 119 17.02 4.77 -7.03
C ARG A 119 15.77 4.01 -6.59
N ARG A 120 15.56 3.91 -5.27
CA ARG A 120 14.36 3.29 -4.68
C ARG A 120 13.10 4.10 -4.99
N LEU A 121 13.15 5.42 -4.85
CA LEU A 121 12.03 6.31 -5.19
C LEU A 121 11.65 6.22 -6.67
N ARG A 122 12.63 6.14 -7.57
CA ARG A 122 12.38 5.97 -9.01
C ARG A 122 11.61 4.69 -9.34
N SER A 123 11.85 3.60 -8.61
CA SER A 123 11.09 2.36 -8.78
C SER A 123 9.61 2.53 -8.40
N PHE A 124 9.29 3.38 -7.43
CA PHE A 124 7.91 3.70 -7.05
C PHE A 124 7.23 4.68 -8.00
N ALA A 125 7.98 5.56 -8.66
CA ALA A 125 7.42 6.56 -9.57
C ALA A 125 6.55 5.93 -10.67
N TRP A 126 7.01 4.82 -11.27
CA TRP A 126 6.22 4.12 -12.28
C TRP A 126 4.93 3.52 -11.72
N GLN A 127 4.98 2.90 -10.53
CA GLN A 127 3.79 2.35 -9.87
C GLN A 127 2.78 3.45 -9.54
N ALA A 128 3.26 4.61 -9.11
CA ALA A 128 2.42 5.78 -8.86
C ALA A 128 1.77 6.29 -10.16
N LEU A 129 2.54 6.46 -11.23
CA LEU A 129 2.00 6.90 -12.52
C LEU A 129 0.92 5.95 -13.06
N PHE A 130 1.15 4.65 -12.98
CA PHE A 130 0.15 3.65 -13.35
C PHE A 130 -1.10 3.72 -12.48
N ARG A 131 -0.96 3.98 -11.17
CA ARG A 131 -2.11 4.15 -10.28
C ARG A 131 -2.91 5.41 -10.61
N PHE A 132 -2.23 6.53 -10.81
CA PHE A 132 -2.87 7.80 -11.16
C PHE A 132 -3.61 7.74 -12.49
N SER A 133 -3.12 6.97 -13.48
CA SER A 133 -3.86 6.80 -14.75
C SER A 133 -5.22 6.13 -14.53
N PHE A 134 -5.32 5.14 -13.64
CA PHE A 134 -6.60 4.52 -13.28
C PHE A 134 -7.52 5.46 -12.48
N PHE A 135 -6.96 6.30 -11.61
CA PHE A 135 -7.74 7.34 -10.95
C PHE A 135 -8.33 8.33 -11.95
N LEU A 136 -7.55 8.71 -12.96
CA LEU A 136 -8.05 9.56 -14.04
C LEU A 136 -9.14 8.85 -14.84
N LEU A 137 -8.99 7.57 -15.19
CA LEU A 137 -10.04 6.80 -15.86
C LEU A 137 -11.36 6.82 -15.10
N ARG A 138 -11.31 6.62 -13.77
CA ARG A 138 -12.50 6.72 -12.90
C ARG A 138 -13.06 8.12 -12.84
N TRP A 139 -12.20 9.13 -12.72
CA TRP A 139 -12.60 10.53 -12.63
C TRP A 139 -13.33 11.01 -13.88
N VAL A 140 -12.87 10.63 -15.07
CA VAL A 140 -13.51 11.01 -16.34
C VAL A 140 -14.75 10.16 -16.68
N GLY A 141 -15.11 9.19 -15.83
CA GLY A 141 -16.28 8.32 -16.00
C GLY A 141 -16.12 7.21 -17.04
N VAL A 142 -14.89 6.96 -17.52
CA VAL A 142 -14.59 5.85 -18.46
C VAL A 142 -14.34 4.55 -17.70
N GLY A 143 -13.77 4.63 -16.49
CA GLY A 143 -13.54 3.50 -15.60
C GLY A 143 -14.71 3.26 -14.65
N GLY A 144 -14.94 2.00 -14.29
CA GLY A 144 -15.88 1.61 -13.23
C GLY A 144 -15.32 1.82 -11.82
N GLY A 145 -16.06 1.32 -10.82
CA GLY A 145 -15.72 1.41 -9.41
C GLY A 145 -16.74 2.20 -8.62
N SER A 146 -16.70 2.08 -7.29
CA SER A 146 -17.59 2.84 -6.42
C SER A 146 -17.31 4.34 -6.54
N PRO A 147 -18.34 5.21 -6.59
CA PRO A 147 -18.16 6.67 -6.57
C PRO A 147 -17.40 7.17 -5.33
N THR A 148 -17.50 6.45 -4.20
CA THR A 148 -16.83 6.82 -2.95
C THR A 148 -15.37 6.36 -2.88
N SER A 149 -15.01 5.27 -3.58
CA SER A 149 -13.69 4.64 -3.45
C SER A 149 -12.56 5.51 -3.99
N LEU A 150 -12.81 6.30 -5.04
CA LEU A 150 -11.80 7.20 -5.60
C LEU A 150 -11.29 8.22 -4.57
N ARG A 151 -12.18 8.82 -3.76
CA ARG A 151 -11.80 9.75 -2.70
C ARG A 151 -10.92 9.07 -1.65
N HIS A 152 -11.24 7.82 -1.30
CA HIS A 152 -10.44 7.03 -0.38
C HIS A 152 -9.04 6.77 -0.95
N PHE A 153 -8.92 6.38 -2.22
CA PHE A 153 -7.63 6.13 -2.84
C PHE A 153 -6.76 7.38 -3.00
N VAL A 154 -7.36 8.53 -3.34
CA VAL A 154 -6.63 9.81 -3.36
C VAL A 154 -6.13 10.16 -1.96
N THR A 155 -6.97 9.99 -0.93
CA THR A 155 -6.58 10.26 0.46
C THR A 155 -5.47 9.32 0.94
N MET A 156 -5.53 8.04 0.55
CA MET A 156 -4.48 7.05 0.79
C MET A 156 -3.12 7.54 0.26
N ASP A 157 -3.04 7.93 -1.02
CA ASP A 157 -1.78 8.38 -1.63
C ASP A 157 -1.29 9.70 -1.01
N MET A 158 -2.20 10.63 -0.67
CA MET A 158 -1.83 11.88 0.01
C MET A 158 -1.21 11.63 1.38
N LEU A 159 -1.78 10.73 2.18
CA LEU A 159 -1.22 10.36 3.49
C LEU A 159 0.15 9.67 3.35
N ALA A 160 0.29 8.78 2.36
CA ALA A 160 1.56 8.09 2.10
C ALA A 160 2.67 9.07 1.67
N VAL A 161 2.37 9.97 0.74
CA VAL A 161 3.31 11.02 0.29
C VAL A 161 3.66 11.95 1.43
N LEU A 162 2.67 12.43 2.20
CA LEU A 162 2.91 13.31 3.34
C LEU A 162 3.81 12.65 4.38
N GLY A 163 3.55 11.39 4.73
CA GLY A 163 4.40 10.62 5.65
C GLY A 163 5.84 10.50 5.14
N GLY A 164 6.00 10.19 3.85
CA GLY A 164 7.32 10.12 3.20
C GLY A 164 8.07 11.46 3.23
N VAL A 165 7.39 12.56 2.92
CA VAL A 165 7.96 13.91 2.95
C VAL A 165 8.39 14.29 4.37
N ILE A 166 7.55 14.04 5.38
CA ILE A 166 7.88 14.31 6.79
C ILE A 166 9.13 13.53 7.21
N ASN A 167 9.21 12.25 6.87
CA ASN A 167 10.35 11.39 7.21
C ASN A 167 11.66 11.86 6.54
N ILE A 168 11.61 12.21 5.25
CA ILE A 168 12.78 12.71 4.51
C ILE A 168 13.21 14.08 5.04
N ALA A 169 12.25 14.97 5.34
CA ALA A 169 12.53 16.30 5.87
C ALA A 169 13.01 16.31 7.33
N ARG A 170 12.88 15.17 8.04
CA ARG A 170 13.22 14.99 9.46
C ARG A 170 12.47 15.95 10.37
N ILE A 171 11.20 16.22 10.09
CA ILE A 171 10.37 17.15 10.86
C ILE A 171 9.55 16.35 11.89
N PRO A 172 9.51 16.75 13.18
CA PRO A 172 9.98 18.01 13.76
C PRO A 172 11.41 17.98 14.34
N GLU A 173 12.08 16.82 14.40
CA GLU A 173 13.38 16.68 15.09
C GLU A 173 14.50 17.56 14.51
N ARG A 174 14.39 17.96 13.25
CA ARG A 174 15.28 18.93 12.61
C ARG A 174 15.27 20.30 13.30
N PHE A 175 14.15 20.69 13.90
CA PHE A 175 13.99 21.99 14.55
C PHE A 175 14.34 21.96 16.04
N CYS A 176 14.14 20.83 16.72
CA CYS A 176 14.47 20.66 18.13
C CYS A 176 15.22 19.33 18.36
N PRO A 177 16.54 19.28 18.09
CA PRO A 177 17.34 18.09 18.33
C PRO A 177 17.30 17.66 19.80
N GLY A 178 17.17 16.35 20.06
CA GLY A 178 17.13 15.78 21.41
C GLY A 178 15.75 15.72 22.07
N LEU A 179 14.79 16.55 21.65
CA LEU A 179 13.44 16.56 22.25
C LEU A 179 12.58 15.38 21.77
N PHE A 180 12.76 14.97 20.52
CA PHE A 180 11.91 13.99 19.83
C PHE A 180 12.54 12.59 19.73
N ASP A 181 13.62 12.31 20.47
CA ASP A 181 14.38 11.07 20.36
C ASP A 181 13.52 9.82 20.64
N TYR A 182 12.64 9.90 21.64
CA TYR A 182 11.77 8.77 22.04
C TYR A 182 10.35 8.82 21.46
N TRP A 183 9.81 10.02 21.25
CA TRP A 183 8.41 10.26 20.88
C TRP A 183 8.29 11.31 19.79
N CYS A 184 7.36 11.10 18.86
CA CYS A 184 6.99 12.07 17.82
C CYS A 184 8.14 12.48 16.89
N ASN A 185 9.17 11.65 16.73
CA ASN A 185 10.09 11.80 15.62
C ASN A 185 9.38 11.56 14.27
N SER A 186 9.94 12.12 13.20
CA SER A 186 9.41 12.03 11.85
C SER A 186 9.11 10.59 11.39
N HIS A 187 9.95 9.63 11.80
CA HIS A 187 9.79 8.22 11.45
C HIS A 187 8.56 7.59 12.12
N GLN A 188 8.29 7.92 13.39
CA GLN A 188 7.06 7.51 14.08
C GLN A 188 5.83 8.15 13.44
N ILE A 189 5.90 9.43 13.08
CA ILE A 189 4.81 10.16 12.42
C ILE A 189 4.50 9.52 11.05
N MET A 190 5.54 9.21 10.27
CA MET A 190 5.39 8.50 9.00
C MET A 190 4.67 7.18 9.19
N HIS A 191 5.04 6.36 10.17
CA HIS A 191 4.35 5.09 10.46
C HIS A 191 2.87 5.27 10.77
N VAL A 192 2.52 6.29 11.56
CA VAL A 192 1.11 6.60 11.85
C VAL A 192 0.35 7.00 10.58
N LEU A 193 0.95 7.86 9.74
CA LEU A 193 0.33 8.28 8.47
C LEU A 193 0.19 7.12 7.49
N VAL A 194 1.18 6.21 7.43
CA VAL A 194 1.12 4.99 6.62
C VAL A 194 -0.01 4.08 7.11
N VAL A 195 -0.18 3.88 8.43
CA VAL A 195 -1.33 3.12 8.96
C VAL A 195 -2.65 3.76 8.52
N GLY A 196 -2.77 5.09 8.61
CA GLY A 196 -3.93 5.81 8.09
C GLY A 196 -4.14 5.58 6.60
N SER A 197 -3.09 5.66 5.80
CA SER A 197 -3.12 5.38 4.36
C SER A 197 -3.67 3.99 4.07
N ILE A 198 -3.23 2.96 4.81
CA ILE A 198 -3.71 1.57 4.66
C ILE A 198 -5.19 1.43 5.03
N LEU A 199 -5.67 2.17 6.04
CA LEU A 199 -7.11 2.19 6.37
C LEU A 199 -7.94 2.81 5.24
N TYR A 200 -7.46 3.89 4.63
CA TYR A 200 -8.12 4.48 3.45
C TYR A 200 -8.08 3.54 2.24
N LEU A 201 -6.97 2.84 2.00
CA LEU A 201 -6.92 1.76 1.00
C LEU A 201 -8.00 0.72 1.29
N HIS A 202 -8.10 0.28 2.55
CA HIS A 202 -9.04 -0.74 2.97
C HIS A 202 -10.49 -0.32 2.72
N TRP A 203 -10.91 0.86 3.17
CA TRP A 203 -12.27 1.34 2.93
C TRP A 203 -12.58 1.48 1.44
N GLY A 204 -11.65 2.04 0.64
CA GLY A 204 -11.86 2.16 -0.80
C GLY A 204 -11.98 0.80 -1.51
N VAL A 205 -11.19 -0.21 -1.12
CA VAL A 205 -11.29 -1.56 -1.67
C VAL A 205 -12.58 -2.25 -1.25
N LEU A 206 -13.04 -2.08 0.00
CA LEU A 206 -14.32 -2.64 0.45
C LEU A 206 -15.49 -2.07 -0.35
N ASP A 207 -15.51 -0.76 -0.56
CA ASP A 207 -16.52 -0.10 -1.39
C ASP A 207 -16.55 -0.69 -2.80
N ASP A 208 -15.38 -0.87 -3.43
CA ASP A 208 -15.26 -1.48 -4.75
C ASP A 208 -15.69 -2.95 -4.76
N LEU A 209 -15.32 -3.74 -3.75
CA LEU A 209 -15.69 -5.16 -3.64
C LEU A 209 -17.20 -5.36 -3.54
N LEU A 210 -17.87 -4.51 -2.76
CA LEU A 210 -19.33 -4.52 -2.63
C LEU A 210 -20.00 -4.03 -3.93
N TRP A 211 -19.46 -2.97 -4.53
CA TRP A 211 -19.96 -2.40 -5.77
C TRP A 211 -19.96 -3.41 -6.92
N ILE A 212 -18.87 -4.19 -7.09
CA ILE A 212 -18.73 -5.20 -8.15
C ILE A 212 -19.91 -6.18 -8.18
N ASN A 213 -20.45 -6.58 -7.03
CA ASN A 213 -21.54 -7.56 -6.98
C ASN A 213 -22.88 -7.02 -7.47
N SER A 214 -23.09 -5.71 -7.34
CA SER A 214 -24.34 -5.04 -7.69
C SER A 214 -24.32 -4.38 -9.07
N TYR A 215 -23.12 -4.13 -9.60
CA TYR A 215 -22.96 -3.38 -10.83
C TYR A 215 -23.15 -4.26 -12.07
N ILE A 216 -24.01 -3.80 -12.98
CA ILE A 216 -24.27 -4.45 -14.25
C ILE A 216 -23.58 -3.63 -15.34
N CYS A 217 -22.71 -4.28 -16.10
CA CYS A 217 -22.06 -3.64 -17.23
C CYS A 217 -23.10 -3.29 -18.31
N PRO A 218 -23.00 -2.09 -18.92
CA PRO A 218 -23.87 -1.74 -20.04
C PRO A 218 -23.73 -2.80 -21.14
N SER A 219 -24.86 -3.19 -21.73
CA SER A 219 -24.86 -4.04 -22.91
C SER A 219 -24.43 -3.16 -24.09
N ASP A 220 -23.28 -3.48 -24.68
CA ASP A 220 -22.83 -2.86 -25.94
C ASP A 220 -23.88 -3.03 -27.06
#